data_AF-A0A382GS96-F1
#
_entry.id   AF-A0A382GS96-F1
#
_cell.length_a   1.000
_cell.length_b   1.000
_cell.length_c   1.000
_cell.angle_alpha   90.00
_cell.angle_beta   90.00
_cell.angle_gamma   90.00
#
_symmetry.space_group_name_H-M   'P 1'
#
loop_
_entity.id
_entity.type
_entity.pdbx_description
1 polymer ?
#
loop_
_entity_poly.entity_id
_entity_poly.type
_entity_poly.pdbx_seq_one_letter_code
_entity_poly.pdbx_strand_id
1 'polypeptide(L)' 'MANNQDLDNSVKFRVEYKWPKKGSSRKCPKCSDPMQLQANLRDYYGKPWWCQSCQWQ' A
#
# COMPACT_ATOMS: atom_id res chain seq x y z
N MET A 1 -36.65 -20.23 9.16
CA MET A 1 -36.41 -19.38 7.98
C MET A 1 -35.06 -18.71 8.21
N ALA A 2 -34.05 -19.05 7.39
CA ALA A 2 -32.64 -18.82 7.68
C ALA A 2 -32.28 -17.33 7.76
N ASN A 3 -31.62 -16.95 8.84
CA ASN A 3 -31.16 -15.59 9.11
C ASN A 3 -29.84 -15.36 8.37
N ASN A 4 -29.91 -14.94 7.10
CA ASN A 4 -28.74 -14.53 6.33
C ASN A 4 -28.35 -13.10 6.70
N GLN A 5 -27.80 -12.91 7.90
CA GLN A 5 -26.90 -11.78 8.16
C GLN A 5 -25.56 -12.16 7.53
N ASP A 6 -25.47 -11.96 6.22
CA ASP A 6 -24.20 -11.96 5.50
C ASP A 6 -23.38 -10.78 6.05
N LEU A 7 -22.61 -11.05 7.11
CA LEU A 7 -21.56 -10.14 7.51
C LEU A 7 -20.58 -10.10 6.34
N ASP A 8 -20.73 -9.09 5.50
CA ASP A 8 -19.78 -8.55 4.53
C ASP A 8 -18.48 -8.13 5.25
N ASN A 9 -17.83 -9.07 5.93
CA ASN A 9 -16.43 -8.98 6.29
C ASN A 9 -15.65 -9.28 5.00
N SER A 10 -15.77 -8.39 4.02
CA SER A 10 -14.85 -8.32 2.90
C SER A 10 -13.48 -7.96 3.49
N VAL A 11 -12.77 -8.99 3.96
CA VAL A 11 -11.40 -8.92 4.44
C VAL A 11 -10.63 -8.22 3.32
N LYS A 12 -10.28 -6.94 3.55
CA LYS A 12 -9.58 -6.14 2.55
C LYS A 12 -8.26 -6.84 2.25
N PHE A 13 -8.24 -7.53 1.11
CA PHE A 13 -7.09 -8.29 0.66
C PHE A 13 -5.92 -7.33 0.61
N ARG A 14 -4.90 -7.63 1.41
CA ARG A 14 -3.64 -6.92 1.38
C ARG A 14 -3.10 -7.12 -0.03
N VAL A 15 -3.12 -6.07 -0.85
CA VAL A 15 -2.60 -6.15 -2.21
C VAL A 15 -1.17 -6.66 -2.10
N GLU A 16 -0.86 -7.78 -2.76
CA GLU A 16 0.46 -8.40 -2.76
C GLU A 16 1.44 -7.50 -3.52
N TYR A 17 1.85 -6.40 -2.90
CA TYR A 17 2.87 -5.54 -3.43
C TYR A 17 4.22 -6.23 -3.28
N LYS A 18 4.94 -6.36 -4.40
CA LYS A 18 6.35 -6.76 -4.37
C LYS A 18 7.14 -5.67 -3.66
N TRP A 19 7.51 -5.92 -2.41
CA TRP A 19 8.34 -5.00 -1.68
C TRP A 19 9.73 -4.94 -2.32
N PRO A 20 10.21 -3.75 -2.71
CA PRO A 20 11.55 -3.61 -3.26
C PRO A 20 12.60 -3.86 -2.17
N LYS A 21 13.84 -4.17 -2.58
CA LYS A 21 14.94 -4.39 -1.64
C LYS A 21 15.17 -3.14 -0.78
N LYS A 22 15.55 -3.34 0.48
CA LYS A 22 15.98 -2.26 1.38
C LYS A 22 17.09 -1.46 0.70
N GLY A 23 16.95 -0.13 0.62
CA GLY A 23 17.88 0.75 -0.08
C GLY A 23 17.59 0.97 -1.57
N SER A 24 16.54 0.35 -2.12
CA SER A 24 16.08 0.70 -3.46
C SER A 24 15.68 2.17 -3.49
N SER A 25 15.94 2.83 -4.62
CA SER A 25 15.46 4.20 -4.88
C SER A 25 14.59 4.18 -6.13
N ARG A 26 13.44 4.83 -6.08
CA ARG A 26 12.52 4.98 -7.21
C ARG A 26 12.09 6.43 -7.31
N LYS A 27 11.98 6.95 -8.53
CA LYS A 27 11.39 8.28 -8.76
C LYS A 27 9.88 8.16 -9.00
N CYS A 28 9.12 9.12 -8.47
CA CYS A 28 7.69 9.23 -8.69
C CYS A 28 7.43 9.51 -10.18
N PRO A 29 6.57 8.74 -10.88
CA PRO A 29 6.30 8.99 -12.31
C PRO A 29 5.50 10.27 -12.55
N LYS A 30 4.80 10.79 -11.53
CA LYS A 30 4.03 12.05 -11.63
C LYS A 30 4.86 13.29 -11.27
N CYS A 31 5.75 13.15 -10.31
CA CYS A 31 6.42 14.23 -9.61
C CYS A 31 7.91 14.34 -9.99
N SER A 32 8.48 13.27 -10.52
CA SER A 32 9.94 13.06 -10.67
C SER A 32 10.76 13.10 -9.36
N ASP A 33 10.14 13.39 -8.22
CA ASP A 33 10.77 13.34 -6.90
C ASP A 33 11.20 11.92 -6.48
N PRO A 34 12.28 11.80 -5.69
CA PRO A 34 12.65 10.54 -5.08
C PRO A 34 11.56 10.07 -4.10
N MET A 35 11.09 8.83 -4.28
CA MET A 35 10.11 8.19 -3.41
C MET A 35 10.80 7.59 -2.19
N GLN A 36 10.15 7.72 -1.05
CA GLN A 36 10.52 7.02 0.18
C GLN A 36 9.98 5.59 0.14
N LEU A 37 10.85 4.64 0.50
CA LEU A 37 10.48 3.24 0.65
C LEU A 37 9.93 3.02 2.06
N GLN A 38 8.66 2.62 2.16
CA GLN A 38 8.04 2.20 3.41
C GLN A 38 8.67 0.89 3.90
N ALA A 39 8.72 0.70 5.22
CA ALA A 39 9.14 -0.57 5.81
C ALA A 39 8.12 -1.67 5.50
N ASN A 40 8.60 -2.88 5.16
CA ASN A 40 7.76 -4.06 4.92
C ASN A 40 7.16 -4.59 6.23
N LEU A 41 6.25 -3.83 6.83
CA LEU A 41 5.54 -4.18 8.06
C LEU A 41 4.36 -5.05 7.71
N ARG A 42 4.09 -6.11 8.49
CA ARG A 42 2.98 -7.05 8.25
C ARG A 42 1.61 -6.36 8.28
N ASP A 43 1.48 -5.33 9.10
CA ASP A 43 0.25 -4.56 9.30
C ASP A 43 0.13 -3.34 8.38
N TYR A 44 1.09 -3.14 7.45
CA TYR A 44 1.00 -2.06 6.48
C TYR A 44 0.29 -2.51 5.21
N TYR A 45 -0.86 -1.89 4.95
CA TYR A 45 -1.73 -2.19 3.80
C TYR A 45 -1.60 -1.18 2.65
N GLY A 46 -0.69 -0.21 2.76
CA GLY A 46 -0.46 0.82 1.74
C GLY A 46 0.54 0.40 0.65
N LYS A 47 0.91 1.37 -0.20
CA LYS A 47 1.92 1.19 -1.25
C LYS A 47 3.32 1.21 -0.64
N PRO A 48 4.25 0.35 -1.09
CA PRO A 48 5.63 0.36 -0.58
C PRO A 48 6.37 1.65 -0.92
N TRP A 49 5.95 2.36 -1.98
CA TRP A 49 6.52 3.62 -2.40
C TRP A 49 5.55 4.75 -2.17
N TRP A 50 6.04 5.80 -1.52
CA TRP A 50 5.30 7.03 -1.34
C TRP A 50 6.23 8.23 -1.53
N CYS A 51 5.65 9.37 -1.88
CA CYS A 51 6.37 10.63 -2.00
C CYS A 51 5.56 11.69 -1.25
N GLN A 52 6.20 12.75 -0.75
CA GLN A 52 5.50 13.79 0.00
C GLN A 52 4.33 14.37 -0.82
N SER A 53 4.56 14.63 -2.11
CA SER A 53 3.55 15.15 -3.04
C SER A 53 2.41 14.16 -3.37
N CYS A 54 2.63 12.87 -3.11
CA CYS A 54 1.69 11.79 -3.42
C CYS A 54 0.81 11.43 -2.21
N GLN A 55 1.26 11.77 -0.99
CA GLN A 55 0.57 11.44 0.25
C GLN A 55 -0.70 12.28 0.44
N TRP A 56 -0.73 13.48 -0.13
CA TRP A 56 -1.78 14.49 0.08
C TRP A 56 -2.72 14.67 -1.12
N GLN A 57 -2.66 13.77 -2.12
CA GLN A 57 -3.54 13.80 -3.29
C GLN A 57 -4.51 12.62 -3.26
#